data_AF-A0A8S9HVV6-F1
#
_entry.id   AF-A0A8S9HVV6-F1
#
_cell.length_a   1.000
_cell.length_b   1.000
_cell.length_c   1.000
_cell.angle_alpha   90.00
_cell.angle_beta   90.00
_cell.angle_gamma   90.00
#
_symmetry.space_group_name_H-M   'P 1'
#
loop_
_entity.id
_entity.type
_entity.pdbx_description
1 polymer ?
#
loop_
_entity_poly.entity_id
_entity_poly.type
_entity_poly.pdbx_seq_one_letter_code
_entity_poly.pdbx_strand_id
1 'polypeptide(L)'
;MNQPPWDTEVGDKYIIHYTYGCDYDMKGKLTYGKVGEWRFDKRSYDSIPPPRNLTMPPPGVSQSVVTLVKMVNEATANIPNWGV
;
A
#
# COMPACT_ATOMS: atom_id res chain seq x y z
N MET A 1 -12.36 -12.54 9.40
CA MET A 1 -11.05 -12.32 8.75
C MET A 1 -11.01 -13.29 7.58
N ASN A 2 -11.35 -12.84 6.37
CA ASN A 2 -11.35 -13.71 5.19
C ASN A 2 -9.91 -14.10 4.89
N GLN A 3 -9.68 -15.39 4.63
CA GLN A 3 -8.45 -15.83 3.97
C GLN A 3 -8.24 -14.97 2.72
N PRO A 4 -7.00 -14.56 2.37
CA PRO A 4 -6.76 -13.92 1.09
C PRO A 4 -7.33 -14.86 0.00
N PRO A 5 -8.30 -14.41 -0.80
CA PRO A 5 -9.26 -15.31 -1.46
C PRO A 5 -8.69 -16.16 -2.61
N TRP A 6 -7.37 -16.21 -2.78
CA TRP A 6 -6.73 -16.75 -3.97
C TRP A 6 -5.52 -17.64 -3.73
N ASP A 7 -5.09 -17.84 -2.47
CA ASP A 7 -3.98 -18.73 -2.21
C ASP A 7 -4.44 -20.20 -2.25
N THR A 8 -3.80 -21.01 -3.10
CA THR A 8 -4.12 -22.44 -3.28
C THR A 8 -3.57 -23.33 -2.16
N GLU A 9 -2.80 -22.77 -1.24
CA GLU A 9 -2.15 -23.48 -0.14
C GLU A 9 -1.99 -22.58 1.09
N VAL A 10 -1.90 -23.20 2.27
CA VAL A 10 -1.59 -22.52 3.53
C VAL A 10 -0.08 -22.56 3.73
N GLY A 11 0.53 -21.42 4.05
CA GLY A 11 1.97 -21.31 4.33
C GLY A 11 2.30 -20.06 5.13
N ASP A 12 3.59 -19.78 5.31
CA ASP A 12 4.07 -18.59 6.00
C ASP A 12 3.81 -17.34 5.15
N LYS A 13 2.63 -16.74 5.33
CA LYS A 13 2.18 -15.54 4.61
C LYS A 13 2.01 -14.39 5.60
N TYR A 14 2.44 -13.19 5.20
CA TYR A 14 2.15 -11.96 5.93
C TYR A 14 1.00 -11.22 5.24
N ILE A 15 0.00 -10.80 6.02
CA ILE A 15 -1.13 -10.01 5.52
C ILE A 15 -0.99 -8.59 6.02
N ILE A 16 -0.94 -7.63 5.09
CA ILE A 16 -1.05 -6.21 5.42
C ILE A 16 -2.53 -5.84 5.32
N HIS A 17 -3.20 -5.74 6.47
CA HIS A 17 -4.60 -5.31 6.53
C HIS A 17 -4.72 -3.82 6.81
N TYR A 18 -5.44 -3.11 5.96
CA TYR A 18 -5.73 -1.70 6.14
C TYR A 18 -7.18 -1.41 5.76
N THR A 19 -7.85 -0.73 6.69
CA THR A 19 -9.28 -0.43 6.63
C THR A 19 -9.55 0.85 5.83
N TYR A 20 -8.66 1.84 5.94
CA TYR A 20 -8.81 3.14 5.30
C TYR A 20 -7.66 3.41 4.33
N GLY A 21 -7.95 4.16 3.26
CA GLY A 21 -6.93 4.67 2.37
C GLY A 21 -6.10 5.74 3.08
N CYS A 22 -4.82 5.78 2.76
CA CYS A 22 -3.89 6.82 3.18
C CYS A 22 -3.99 7.98 2.18
N ASP A 23 -5.00 8.83 2.34
CA ASP A 23 -5.24 10.01 1.48
C ASP A 23 -4.72 11.28 2.14
N TYR A 24 -3.80 11.97 1.47
CA TYR A 24 -3.12 13.15 1.98
C TYR A 24 -3.08 14.28 0.95
N ASP A 25 -3.11 15.52 1.41
CA ASP A 25 -2.69 16.68 0.61
C ASP A 25 -1.16 16.76 0.53
N MET A 26 -0.63 17.61 -0.35
CA MET A 26 0.82 17.78 -0.51
C MET A 26 1.52 18.44 0.69
N LYS A 27 0.76 18.87 1.71
CA LYS A 27 1.28 19.37 3.00
C LYS A 27 1.29 18.29 4.09
N GLY A 28 0.94 17.05 3.75
CA GLY A 28 0.95 15.90 4.66
C GLY A 28 -0.27 15.82 5.57
N LYS A 29 -1.35 16.55 5.29
CA LYS A 29 -2.60 16.48 6.06
C LYS A 29 -3.54 15.43 5.48
N LEU A 30 -4.07 14.57 6.37
CA LEU A 30 -5.09 13.58 6.02
C LEU A 30 -6.34 14.24 5.43
N THR A 31 -6.84 13.70 4.32
CA THR A 31 -8.06 14.15 3.66
C THR A 31 -9.18 13.12 3.82
N TYR A 32 -10.03 13.33 4.82
CA TYR A 32 -11.16 12.43 5.07
C TYR A 32 -12.26 12.55 4.01
N GLY A 33 -12.82 11.42 3.59
CA GLY A 33 -13.99 11.37 2.70
C GLY A 33 -13.73 11.75 1.24
N LYS A 34 -12.47 11.95 0.85
CA LYS A 34 -12.07 12.27 -0.52
C LYS A 34 -10.70 11.67 -0.86
N VAL A 35 -10.47 11.46 -2.14
CA VAL A 35 -9.15 11.07 -2.68
C VAL A 35 -8.17 12.22 -2.48
N GLY A 36 -7.04 11.91 -1.84
CA GLY A 36 -5.95 12.87 -1.61
C GLY A 36 -5.14 13.15 -2.88
N GLU A 37 -4.31 14.20 -2.83
CA GLU A 37 -3.33 14.49 -3.88
C GLU A 37 -2.25 13.40 -3.93
N TRP A 38 -1.84 12.92 -2.75
CA TRP A 38 -1.10 11.68 -2.59
C TRP A 38 -2.01 10.63 -1.96
N ARG A 39 -1.94 9.39 -2.47
CA ARG A 39 -2.80 8.30 -2.04
C ARG A 39 -2.07 6.97 -2.03
N PHE A 40 -2.27 6.22 -0.95
CA PHE A 40 -2.00 4.79 -0.90
C PHE A 40 -3.24 4.03 -0.37
N ASP A 41 -3.88 3.25 -1.24
CA ASP A 41 -5.09 2.48 -0.90
C ASP A 41 -5.10 1.15 -1.68
N LYS A 42 -5.48 0.03 -1.03
CA LYS A 42 -5.52 -1.30 -1.64
C LYS A 42 -6.54 -1.38 -2.74
N ARG A 43 -7.61 -0.59 -2.61
CA ARG A 43 -8.71 -0.56 -3.58
C ARG A 43 -8.22 -0.09 -4.95
N SER A 44 -7.11 0.66 -4.99
CA SER A 44 -6.45 1.04 -6.24
C SER A 44 -5.75 -0.15 -6.93
N TYR A 45 -5.62 -1.28 -6.24
CA TYR A 45 -4.84 -2.46 -6.61
C TYR A 45 -5.67 -3.74 -6.43
N ASP A 46 -7.00 -3.66 -6.51
CA ASP A 46 -7.88 -4.82 -6.28
C ASP A 46 -7.74 -5.91 -7.36
N SER A 47 -7.38 -5.53 -8.59
CA SER A 47 -7.22 -6.45 -9.74
C SER A 47 -5.81 -6.50 -10.30
N ILE A 48 -4.91 -5.66 -9.80
CA ILE A 48 -3.52 -5.56 -10.25
C ILE A 48 -2.63 -5.40 -9.01
N PRO A 49 -1.44 -6.01 -8.98
CA PRO A 49 -0.52 -5.76 -7.88
C PRO A 49 -0.06 -4.29 -7.88
N PRO A 50 0.25 -3.71 -6.71
CA PRO A 50 0.88 -2.39 -6.63
C PRO A 50 2.12 -2.30 -7.52
N PRO A 51 2.34 -1.20 -8.26
CA PRO A 51 3.53 -1.06 -9.09
C PRO A 51 4.79 -0.96 -8.23
N ARG A 52 5.95 -1.28 -8.83
CA ARG A 52 7.25 -1.02 -8.21
C ARG A 52 7.49 0.49 -8.08
N ASN A 53 8.27 0.87 -7.08
CA ASN A 53 8.70 2.26 -6.87
C ASN A 53 7.54 3.26 -6.74
N LEU A 54 6.61 2.97 -5.83
CA LEU A 54 5.55 3.89 -5.42
C LEU A 54 6.13 5.22 -4.96
N THR A 55 5.42 6.30 -5.27
CA THR A 55 5.79 7.64 -4.84
C THR A 55 5.75 7.73 -3.31
N MET A 56 6.79 8.33 -2.73
CA MET A 56 6.84 8.56 -1.29
C MET A 56 5.77 9.57 -0.86
N PRO A 57 5.17 9.41 0.34
CA PRO A 57 4.23 10.37 0.87
C PRO A 57 4.87 11.75 1.06
N PRO A 58 4.07 12.82 1.00
CA PRO A 58 4.55 14.19 1.19
C PRO A 58 5.13 14.42 2.60
N PRO A 59 5.95 15.47 2.80
CA PRO A 59 6.41 15.87 4.12
C PRO A 59 5.23 16.14 5.07
N GLY A 60 5.39 15.81 6.35
CA GLY A 60 4.35 15.99 7.38
C GLY A 60 3.42 14.77 7.59
N VAL A 61 3.50 13.77 6.71
CA VAL A 61 2.82 12.47 6.91
C VAL A 61 3.46 11.69 8.06
N SER A 62 2.67 10.88 8.76
CA SER A 62 3.16 10.07 9.88
C SER A 62 4.25 9.09 9.44
N GLN A 63 5.25 8.90 10.31
CA GLN A 63 6.37 8.02 10.03
C GLN A 63 5.94 6.57 9.76
N SER A 64 4.82 6.12 10.35
CA SER A 64 4.25 4.81 10.07
C SER A 64 3.88 4.62 8.60
N VAL A 65 3.26 5.63 7.96
CA VAL A 65 2.89 5.58 6.54
C VAL A 65 4.13 5.68 5.65
N VAL A 66 5.10 6.53 6.03
CA VAL A 66 6.41 6.59 5.34
C VAL A 66 7.09 5.23 5.34
N THR A 67 7.16 4.56 6.50
CA THR A 67 7.77 3.24 6.65
C THR A 67 7.01 2.18 5.86
N LEU A 68 5.67 2.19 5.89
CA LEU A 68 4.85 1.28 5.10
C LEU A 68 5.20 1.35 3.61
N VAL A 69 5.23 2.55 3.03
CA VAL A 69 5.52 2.73 1.59
C VAL A 69 6.94 2.29 1.26
N LYS A 70 7.92 2.54 2.15
CA LYS A 70 9.29 2.02 1.99
C LYS A 70 9.33 0.50 1.96
N MET A 71 8.65 -0.16 2.89
CA MET A 71 8.60 -1.63 2.96
C MET A 71 7.91 -2.23 1.73
N VAL A 72 6.84 -1.60 1.24
CA VAL A 72 6.21 -2.04 -0.02
C VAL A 72 7.18 -1.87 -1.20
N ASN A 73 7.87 -0.73 -1.31
CA ASN A 73 8.86 -0.53 -2.36
C ASN A 73 10.03 -1.52 -2.29
N GLU A 74 10.53 -1.81 -1.09
CA GLU A 74 11.56 -2.83 -0.86
C GLU A 74 11.07 -4.20 -1.29
N ALA A 75 9.88 -4.62 -0.83
CA ALA A 75 9.33 -5.93 -1.15
C ALA A 75 9.10 -6.09 -2.66
N THR A 76 8.45 -5.13 -3.31
CA THR A 76 8.16 -5.19 -4.75
C THR A 76 9.42 -5.14 -5.62
N ALA A 77 10.51 -4.54 -5.13
CA ALA A 77 11.81 -4.57 -5.80
C ALA A 77 12.49 -5.95 -5.71
N ASN A 78 12.29 -6.69 -4.61
CA ASN A 78 13.00 -7.94 -4.35
C ASN A 78 12.19 -9.22 -4.66
N ILE A 79 10.87 -9.14 -4.75
CA ILE A 79 10.04 -10.30 -5.12
C ILE A 79 10.17 -10.58 -6.63
N PRO A 80 10.66 -11.78 -7.03
CA PRO A 80 10.74 -12.16 -8.43
C PRO A 80 9.35 -12.24 -9.06
N ASN A 81 9.23 -11.93 -10.35
CA ASN A 81 7.97 -11.94 -11.11
C ASN A 81 6.86 -11.04 -10.53
N TRP A 82 7.19 -10.05 -9.71
CA TRP A 82 6.19 -9.11 -9.22
C TRP A 82 5.54 -8.34 -10.38
N GLY A 83 4.22 -8.52 -10.56
CA GLY A 83 3.42 -7.90 -11.63
C GLY A 83 3.55 -8.55 -13.01
N VAL A 84 4.13 -9.75 -13.08
CA VAL A 84 4.28 -10.54 -14.32
C VAL A 84 3.42 -11.80 -14.25
#